data_AF-A0A1H2DMZ8-F1
#
_entry.id   AF-A0A1H2DMZ8-F1
#
_cell.length_a   1.000
_cell.length_b   1.000
_cell.length_c   1.000
_cell.angle_alpha   90.00
_cell.angle_beta   90.00
_cell.angle_gamma   90.00
#
_symmetry.space_group_name_H-M   'P 1'
#
loop_
_entity.id
_entity.type
_entity.pdbx_description
1 polymer ?
#
loop_
_entity_poly.entity_id
_entity_poly.type
_entity_poly.pdbx_seq_one_letter_code
_entity_poly.pdbx_strand_id
1 'polypeptide(L)'
;MMENSNLKRKRSFAGVLLLLLFVAIAGVVYVFQTDLKQIFPGTYPGVVPPIQAKFSFLKDRIKIQLSREPSSDRIVVFAYDEADRQVAILKPIYDRVVKIMPGDLADFRVDFTKGKNPGFEVFKKANNLMEEVNFFDLMLAAKAGNLKFGVQECLYPACSMCVSACPVIANGVITMPRLEDGRIHPLIHHGGCPRSGKCFTLCKMGVIYKTDLRLSVKPDFLDKGNEDWSYFDKAKGDEN
;
A
#
# COMPACT_ATOMS: atom_id res chain seq x y z
N MET A 1 -49.19 29.76 -48.59
CA MET A 1 -48.72 28.85 -47.52
C MET A 1 -47.19 28.85 -47.48
N MET A 2 -46.53 29.80 -46.79
CA MET A 2 -45.06 29.78 -46.73
C MET A 2 -44.44 30.54 -45.54
N GLU A 3 -45.16 30.65 -44.41
CA GLU A 3 -44.72 31.46 -43.26
C GLU A 3 -44.44 30.66 -41.98
N ASN A 4 -44.68 29.34 -41.98
CA ASN A 4 -44.58 28.51 -40.77
C ASN A 4 -43.27 27.68 -40.65
N SER A 5 -42.40 27.65 -41.66
CA SER A 5 -41.16 26.85 -41.61
C SER A 5 -40.00 27.58 -40.93
N ASN A 6 -39.92 28.91 -41.05
CA ASN A 6 -38.85 29.73 -40.47
C ASN A 6 -38.95 29.87 -38.93
N LEU A 7 -40.16 29.92 -38.38
CA LEU A 7 -40.40 29.97 -36.92
C LEU A 7 -40.06 28.65 -36.22
N LYS A 8 -40.36 27.50 -36.85
CA LYS A 8 -40.00 26.16 -36.33
C LYS A 8 -38.49 25.94 -36.33
N ARG A 9 -37.79 26.38 -37.38
CA ARG A 9 -36.32 26.28 -37.51
C ARG A 9 -35.59 27.18 -36.51
N LYS A 10 -36.08 28.41 -36.28
CA LYS A 10 -35.54 29.34 -35.26
C LYS A 10 -35.74 28.84 -33.83
N ARG A 11 -36.89 28.23 -33.50
CA ARG A 11 -37.15 27.60 -32.19
C ARG A 11 -36.25 26.38 -31.93
N SER A 12 -36.03 25.55 -32.94
CA SER A 12 -35.11 24.40 -32.85
C SER A 12 -33.65 24.84 -32.67
N PHE A 13 -33.21 25.89 -33.38
CA PHE A 13 -31.87 26.43 -33.25
C PHE A 13 -31.63 27.09 -31.88
N ALA A 14 -32.61 27.87 -31.39
CA ALA A 14 -32.55 28.47 -30.06
C ALA A 14 -32.49 27.40 -28.95
N GLY A 15 -33.25 26.31 -29.08
CA GLY A 15 -33.22 25.19 -28.12
C GLY A 15 -31.88 24.46 -28.09
N VAL A 16 -31.27 24.20 -29.25
CA VAL A 16 -29.92 23.58 -29.34
C VAL A 16 -28.85 24.49 -28.75
N LEU A 17 -28.94 25.79 -28.99
CA LEU A 17 -27.99 26.78 -28.48
C LEU A 17 -28.07 26.90 -26.96
N LEU A 18 -29.29 26.82 -26.40
CA LEU A 18 -29.54 26.83 -24.97
C LEU A 18 -29.05 25.54 -24.30
N LEU A 19 -29.22 24.38 -24.96
CA LEU A 19 -28.69 23.10 -24.50
C LEU A 19 -27.16 23.09 -24.48
N LEU A 20 -26.51 23.60 -25.53
CA LEU A 20 -25.06 23.74 -25.59
C LEU A 20 -24.54 24.67 -24.50
N LEU A 21 -25.26 25.76 -24.21
CA LEU A 21 -24.94 26.66 -23.11
C LEU A 21 -25.03 25.95 -21.76
N PHE A 22 -26.08 25.15 -21.52
CA PHE A 22 -26.21 24.37 -20.28
C PHE A 22 -25.12 23.30 -20.16
N VAL A 23 -24.77 22.61 -21.24
CA VAL A 23 -23.67 21.62 -21.23
C VAL A 23 -22.33 22.30 -20.98
N ALA A 24 -22.09 23.47 -21.58
CA ALA A 24 -20.88 24.25 -21.32
C ALA A 24 -20.81 24.72 -19.86
N ILE A 25 -21.92 25.25 -19.31
CA ILE A 25 -21.99 25.66 -17.90
C ILE A 25 -21.79 24.46 -16.98
N ALA A 26 -22.47 23.34 -17.23
CA ALA A 26 -22.31 22.12 -16.43
C ALA A 26 -20.89 21.56 -16.50
N GLY A 27 -20.26 21.58 -17.68
CA GLY A 27 -18.87 21.17 -17.88
C GLY A 27 -17.90 22.09 -17.13
N VAL A 28 -18.10 23.40 -17.20
CA VAL A 28 -17.30 24.40 -16.47
C VAL A 28 -17.47 24.22 -14.95
N VAL A 29 -18.70 24.07 -14.46
CA VAL A 29 -18.98 23.80 -13.04
C VAL A 29 -18.34 22.49 -12.59
N TYR A 30 -18.40 21.44 -13.41
CA TYR A 30 -17.75 20.16 -13.12
C TYR A 30 -16.23 20.30 -13.02
N VAL A 31 -15.60 20.99 -13.98
CA VAL A 31 -14.15 21.27 -13.96
C VAL A 31 -13.76 22.10 -12.72
N PHE A 32 -14.49 23.17 -12.42
CA PHE A 32 -14.23 23.98 -11.23
C PHE A 32 -14.47 23.23 -9.92
N GLN A 33 -15.46 22.33 -9.85
CA GLN A 33 -15.68 21.47 -8.69
C GLN A 33 -14.58 20.41 -8.54
N THR A 34 -14.03 19.89 -9.65
CA THR A 34 -12.91 18.94 -9.59
C THR A 34 -11.60 19.59 -9.17
N ASP A 35 -11.36 20.84 -9.57
CA ASP A 35 -10.14 21.60 -9.22
C ASP A 35 -10.21 22.22 -7.82
N LEU A 36 -11.41 22.56 -7.32
CA LEU A 36 -11.62 23.00 -5.94
C LEU A 36 -11.77 21.81 -4.98
N LYS A 37 -10.81 20.88 -4.98
CA LYS A 37 -10.55 20.10 -3.76
C LYS A 37 -10.08 21.07 -2.69
N GLN A 38 -11.01 21.62 -1.91
CA GLN A 38 -10.71 22.54 -0.83
C GLN A 38 -9.63 21.94 0.08
N ILE A 39 -8.41 22.48 -0.03
CA ILE A 39 -7.31 22.18 0.88
C ILE A 39 -7.57 23.01 2.13
N PHE A 40 -8.28 22.41 3.07
CA PHE A 40 -8.50 23.04 4.36
C PHE A 40 -7.19 23.01 5.16
N PRO A 41 -6.83 24.10 5.85
CA PRO A 41 -5.72 24.07 6.81
C PRO A 41 -6.05 23.04 7.90
N GLY A 42 -5.13 22.12 8.16
CA GLY A 42 -5.33 21.06 9.14
C GLY A 42 -4.23 20.02 9.07
N THR A 43 -4.12 19.22 10.12
CA THR A 43 -3.20 18.09 10.17
C THR A 43 -3.78 16.92 9.39
N TYR A 44 -2.98 16.36 8.49
CA TYR A 44 -3.32 15.19 7.70
C TYR A 44 -2.40 14.02 8.05
N PRO A 45 -2.90 12.77 7.92
CA PRO A 45 -2.04 11.62 8.03
C PRO A 45 -1.22 11.44 6.74
N GLY A 46 0.11 11.43 6.85
CA GLY A 46 1.01 10.99 5.79
C GLY A 46 1.28 9.51 5.91
N VAL A 47 1.70 8.89 4.82
CA VAL A 47 2.20 7.50 4.81
C VAL A 47 3.65 7.52 4.36
N VAL A 48 4.52 6.89 5.15
CA VAL A 48 5.96 6.76 4.82
C VAL A 48 6.08 5.84 3.60
N PRO A 49 6.87 6.18 2.56
CA PRO A 49 7.03 5.30 1.42
C PRO A 49 7.62 3.94 1.83
N PRO A 50 7.22 2.84 1.16
CA PRO A 50 7.72 1.51 1.46
C PRO A 50 9.25 1.45 1.47
N ILE A 51 9.82 0.92 2.56
CA ILE A 51 11.27 0.76 2.68
C ILE A 51 11.79 -0.28 1.68
N GLN A 52 12.87 0.07 0.97
CA GLN A 52 13.58 -0.84 0.08
C GLN A 52 14.67 -1.61 0.82
N ALA A 53 14.99 -2.82 0.36
CA ALA A 53 16.02 -3.66 0.96
C ALA A 53 16.81 -4.47 -0.07
N LYS A 54 18.09 -4.73 0.24
CA LYS A 54 18.97 -5.62 -0.53
C LYS A 54 19.20 -6.92 0.24
N PHE A 55 19.06 -8.05 -0.43
CA PHE A 55 19.16 -9.38 0.17
C PHE A 55 20.46 -10.07 -0.26
N SER A 56 21.17 -10.65 0.71
CA SER A 56 22.34 -11.49 0.48
C SER A 56 22.12 -12.86 1.12
N PHE A 57 21.95 -13.87 0.29
CA PHE A 57 21.72 -15.26 0.71
C PHE A 57 23.06 -15.95 0.90
N LEU A 58 23.45 -16.15 2.16
CA LEU A 58 24.68 -16.83 2.56
C LEU A 58 24.35 -18.22 3.09
N LYS A 59 25.37 -19.08 3.21
CA LYS A 59 25.20 -20.47 3.68
C LYS A 59 24.59 -20.56 5.08
N ASP A 60 24.96 -19.62 5.96
CA ASP A 60 24.62 -19.63 7.39
C ASP A 60 23.56 -18.59 7.78
N ARG A 61 23.16 -17.71 6.85
CA ARG A 61 22.21 -16.62 7.10
C ARG A 61 21.75 -15.92 5.84
N ILE A 62 20.62 -15.23 5.92
CA ILE A 62 20.21 -14.22 4.94
C ILE A 62 20.44 -12.86 5.60
N LYS A 63 21.31 -12.05 4.99
CA LYS A 63 21.53 -10.66 5.41
C LYS A 63 20.65 -9.75 4.58
N ILE A 64 19.89 -8.88 5.24
CA ILE A 64 18.98 -7.93 4.61
C ILE A 64 19.45 -6.53 5.01
N GLN A 65 19.88 -5.74 4.02
CA GLN A 65 20.30 -4.36 4.21
C GLN A 65 19.16 -3.41 3.85
N LEU A 66 18.68 -2.63 4.81
CA LEU A 66 17.65 -1.63 4.60
C LEU A 66 18.25 -0.36 3.95
N SER A 67 17.48 0.23 3.03
CA SER A 67 17.86 1.45 2.29
C SER A 67 17.96 2.70 3.19
N ARG A 68 17.11 2.80 4.22
CA ARG A 68 17.06 3.90 5.18
C ARG A 68 16.88 3.38 6.61
N GLU A 69 17.02 4.28 7.58
CA GLU A 69 16.67 3.97 8.97
C GLU A 69 15.14 3.82 9.07
N PRO A 70 14.63 2.69 9.60
CA PRO A 70 13.22 2.51 9.88
C PRO A 70 12.80 3.27 11.14
N SER A 71 11.51 3.54 11.28
CA SER A 71 10.99 4.24 12.48
C SER A 71 10.88 3.35 13.72
N SER A 72 11.07 2.04 13.57
CA SER A 72 10.95 1.02 14.61
C SER A 72 12.24 0.21 14.67
N ASP A 73 12.58 -0.29 15.86
CA ASP A 73 13.71 -1.21 16.09
C ASP A 73 13.45 -2.63 15.57
N ARG A 74 12.22 -2.90 15.13
CA ARG A 74 11.79 -4.17 14.53
C ARG A 74 11.10 -3.97 13.20
N ILE A 75 11.27 -4.93 12.30
CA ILE A 75 10.66 -4.93 10.97
C ILE A 75 10.12 -6.32 10.65
N VAL A 76 9.05 -6.35 9.86
CA VAL A 76 8.51 -7.60 9.32
C VAL A 76 9.36 -7.99 8.12
N VAL A 77 9.88 -9.21 8.16
CA VAL A 77 10.41 -9.89 6.98
C VAL A 77 9.34 -10.88 6.54
N PHE A 78 9.03 -10.92 5.25
CA PHE A 78 8.01 -11.81 4.71
C PHE A 78 8.52 -12.60 3.51
N ALA A 79 7.93 -13.77 3.30
CA ALA A 79 8.10 -14.60 2.12
C ALA A 79 6.76 -15.26 1.77
N TYR A 80 6.52 -15.47 0.49
CA TYR A 80 5.35 -16.18 0.01
C TYR A 80 5.63 -17.66 -0.10
N ASP A 81 4.66 -18.48 0.27
CA ASP A 81 4.65 -19.91 -0.01
C ASP A 81 3.97 -20.23 -1.35
N GLU A 82 4.00 -21.51 -1.73
CA GLU A 82 3.40 -22.00 -2.98
C GLU A 82 1.87 -21.82 -3.04
N ALA A 83 1.22 -21.61 -1.90
CA ALA A 83 -0.22 -21.36 -1.80
C ALA A 83 -0.57 -19.85 -1.88
N ASP A 84 0.39 -18.99 -2.27
CA ASP A 84 0.26 -17.53 -2.34
C ASP A 84 -0.10 -16.88 -0.97
N ARG A 85 0.30 -17.51 0.14
CA ARG A 85 0.14 -16.95 1.48
C ARG A 85 1.41 -16.22 1.87
N GLN A 86 1.26 -15.04 2.48
CA GLN A 86 2.39 -14.31 3.04
C GLN A 86 2.70 -14.86 4.43
N VAL A 87 3.84 -15.49 4.58
CA VAL A 87 4.38 -15.92 5.88
C VAL A 87 5.38 -14.88 6.33
N ALA A 88 5.40 -14.56 7.62
CA ALA A 88 6.18 -13.45 8.14
C ALA A 88 6.81 -13.73 9.50
N ILE A 89 7.91 -13.03 9.75
CA ILE A 89 8.66 -13.01 11.01
C ILE A 89 9.01 -11.57 11.37
N LEU A 90 8.95 -11.23 12.65
CA LEU A 90 9.27 -9.92 13.20
C LEU A 90 10.67 -9.93 13.79
N LYS A 91 11.62 -9.29 13.11
CA LYS A 91 13.04 -9.33 13.48
C LYS A 91 13.55 -7.98 13.98
N PRO A 92 14.51 -7.98 14.94
CA PRO A 92 15.21 -6.78 15.33
C PRO A 92 16.11 -6.27 14.20
N ILE A 93 16.38 -4.97 14.23
CA ILE A 93 17.19 -4.24 13.26
C ILE A 93 18.41 -3.69 13.99
N TYR A 94 19.60 -3.95 13.46
CA TYR A 94 20.86 -3.42 13.99
C TYR A 94 21.62 -2.77 12.84
N ASP A 95 21.92 -1.47 12.95
CA ASP A 95 22.62 -0.70 11.91
C ASP A 95 22.01 -0.86 10.50
N ARG A 96 20.68 -0.77 10.41
CA ARG A 96 19.89 -1.02 9.18
C ARG A 96 20.06 -2.44 8.60
N VAL A 97 20.54 -3.38 9.38
CA VAL A 97 20.72 -4.79 8.99
C VAL A 97 19.74 -5.67 9.76
N VAL A 98 19.08 -6.55 9.03
CA VAL A 98 18.31 -7.67 9.57
C VAL A 98 18.98 -8.97 9.15
N LYS A 99 18.97 -9.96 10.04
CA LYS A 99 19.54 -11.29 9.79
C LYS A 99 18.47 -12.36 10.01
N ILE A 100 18.29 -13.23 9.02
CA ILE A 100 17.53 -14.47 9.17
C ILE A 100 18.52 -15.62 9.28
N MET A 101 18.39 -16.42 10.33
CA MET A 101 19.27 -17.55 10.64
C MET A 101 18.53 -18.86 10.42
N PRO A 102 19.23 -19.97 10.09
CA PRO A 102 18.65 -21.31 10.15
C PRO A 102 17.99 -21.56 11.51
N GLY A 103 16.76 -22.07 11.49
CA GLY A 103 15.95 -22.31 12.70
C GLY A 103 15.13 -21.10 13.17
N ASP A 104 15.24 -19.93 12.53
CA ASP A 104 14.26 -18.86 12.74
C ASP A 104 12.87 -19.35 12.30
N LEU A 105 11.90 -19.31 13.21
CA LEU A 105 10.52 -19.74 12.95
C LEU A 105 9.64 -18.54 12.60
N ALA A 106 8.71 -18.73 11.67
CA ALA A 106 7.71 -17.72 11.33
C ALA A 106 6.85 -17.36 12.55
N ASP A 107 6.46 -16.09 12.67
CA ASP A 107 5.58 -15.61 13.73
C ASP A 107 4.09 -15.69 13.34
N PHE A 108 3.77 -15.42 12.07
CA PHE A 108 2.40 -15.43 11.58
C PHE A 108 2.31 -15.67 10.07
N ARG A 109 1.11 -16.02 9.62
CA ARG A 109 0.73 -16.09 8.21
C ARG A 109 -0.47 -15.20 7.90
N VAL A 110 -0.50 -14.71 6.67
CA VAL A 110 -1.56 -13.89 6.10
C VAL A 110 -2.05 -14.57 4.83
N ASP A 111 -3.35 -14.84 4.78
CA ASP A 111 -4.02 -15.50 3.67
C ASP A 111 -4.91 -14.48 2.93
N PHE A 112 -4.65 -14.28 1.64
CA PHE A 112 -5.39 -13.30 0.82
C PHE A 112 -6.59 -13.90 0.07
N THR A 113 -6.88 -15.20 0.21
CA THR A 113 -8.00 -15.87 -0.47
C THR A 113 -9.37 -15.27 -0.15
N LYS A 114 -9.52 -14.62 1.01
CA LYS A 114 -10.75 -13.94 1.45
C LYS A 114 -10.92 -12.51 0.92
N GLY A 115 -10.15 -12.11 -0.09
CA GLY A 115 -10.30 -10.81 -0.76
C GLY A 115 -9.86 -9.64 0.13
N LYS A 116 -10.77 -8.68 0.39
CA LYS A 116 -10.43 -7.41 1.09
C LYS A 116 -10.06 -7.58 2.57
N ASN A 117 -10.44 -8.68 3.20
CA ASN A 117 -10.10 -8.99 4.58
C ASN A 117 -9.15 -10.19 4.58
N PRO A 118 -7.83 -9.99 4.61
CA PRO A 118 -6.91 -11.10 4.65
C PRO A 118 -7.16 -11.93 5.92
N GLY A 119 -7.22 -13.25 5.77
CA GLY A 119 -7.11 -14.16 6.89
C GLY A 119 -5.76 -13.94 7.59
N PHE A 120 -5.76 -14.00 8.92
CA PHE A 120 -4.55 -13.84 9.72
C PHE A 120 -4.50 -14.94 10.76
N GLU A 121 -3.35 -15.58 10.85
CA GLU A 121 -3.10 -16.61 11.82
C GLU A 121 -1.73 -16.45 12.44
N VAL A 122 -1.71 -16.39 13.77
CA VAL A 122 -0.47 -16.39 14.55
C VAL A 122 -0.10 -17.84 14.80
N PHE A 123 1.14 -18.21 14.48
CA PHE A 123 1.68 -19.51 14.85
C PHE A 123 1.85 -19.53 16.38
N LYS A 124 0.88 -20.11 17.07
CA LYS A 124 0.71 -19.97 18.53
C LYS A 124 1.80 -20.76 19.29
N LYS A 125 2.72 -20.04 19.95
CA LYS A 125 3.63 -20.58 20.99
C LYS A 125 2.96 -20.95 22.34
N ALA A 126 1.64 -20.81 22.48
CA ALA A 126 0.96 -20.91 23.78
C ALA A 126 0.26 -22.25 24.08
N ASN A 127 -0.06 -23.08 23.07
CA ASN A 127 -0.96 -24.23 23.25
C ASN A 127 -0.45 -25.57 22.64
N ASN A 128 0.87 -25.79 22.51
CA ASN A 128 1.45 -27.06 22.03
C ASN A 128 0.96 -27.56 20.65
N LEU A 129 0.53 -26.67 19.77
CA LEU A 129 0.20 -26.96 18.38
C LEU A 129 1.00 -25.97 17.53
N MET A 130 2.13 -26.39 16.96
CA MET A 130 2.94 -25.52 16.13
C MET A 130 3.17 -26.18 14.78
N GLU A 131 2.46 -25.72 13.75
CA GLU A 131 3.06 -25.74 12.42
C GLU A 131 4.32 -24.88 12.51
N GLU A 132 5.48 -25.54 12.57
CA GLU A 132 6.78 -24.86 12.59
C GLU A 132 7.20 -24.59 11.15
N VAL A 133 6.89 -23.40 10.65
CA VAL A 133 7.46 -22.96 9.37
C VAL A 133 8.85 -22.40 9.64
N ASN A 134 9.89 -23.16 9.26
CA ASN A 134 11.26 -22.67 9.23
C ASN A 134 11.35 -21.54 8.19
N PHE A 135 11.52 -20.32 8.68
CA PHE A 135 11.45 -19.12 7.86
C PHE A 135 12.68 -18.96 6.96
N PHE A 136 13.85 -19.43 7.42
CA PHE A 136 15.06 -19.43 6.60
C PHE A 136 14.89 -20.32 5.36
N ASP A 137 14.40 -21.54 5.55
CA ASP A 137 14.14 -22.48 4.46
C ASP A 137 13.05 -21.96 3.52
N LEU A 138 12.01 -21.35 4.08
CA LEU A 138 10.96 -20.70 3.28
C LEU A 138 11.51 -19.59 2.39
N MET A 139 12.39 -18.73 2.90
CA MET A 139 13.00 -17.67 2.07
C MET A 139 13.88 -18.23 0.96
N LEU A 140 14.59 -19.34 1.21
CA LEU A 140 15.37 -20.04 0.18
C LEU A 140 14.45 -20.64 -0.88
N ALA A 141 13.36 -21.28 -0.48
CA ALA A 141 12.36 -21.83 -1.39
C ALA A 141 11.68 -20.73 -2.21
N ALA A 142 11.29 -19.62 -1.59
CA ALA A 142 10.70 -18.47 -2.27
C ALA A 142 11.65 -17.90 -3.33
N LYS A 143 12.95 -17.76 -3.00
CA LYS A 143 13.97 -17.36 -3.97
C LYS A 143 14.10 -18.36 -5.13
N ALA A 144 14.15 -19.66 -4.84
CA ALA A 144 14.31 -20.69 -5.86
C ALA A 144 13.09 -20.80 -6.79
N GLY A 145 11.88 -20.63 -6.24
CA GLY A 145 10.61 -20.68 -6.97
C GLY A 145 10.17 -19.35 -7.58
N ASN A 146 11.01 -18.31 -7.56
CA ASN A 146 10.66 -16.95 -8.01
C ASN A 146 9.37 -16.40 -7.34
N LEU A 147 9.15 -16.75 -6.08
CA LEU A 147 8.06 -16.24 -5.27
C LEU A 147 8.45 -14.92 -4.61
N LYS A 148 7.45 -14.14 -4.21
CA LYS A 148 7.64 -12.83 -3.58
C LYS A 148 8.24 -12.99 -2.19
N PHE A 149 9.17 -12.12 -1.82
CA PHE A 149 9.68 -11.96 -0.46
C PHE A 149 10.19 -10.53 -0.29
N GLY A 150 10.28 -10.06 0.96
CA GLY A 150 10.63 -8.68 1.20
C GLY A 150 10.61 -8.29 2.67
N VAL A 151 10.58 -6.98 2.90
CA VAL A 151 10.39 -6.39 4.21
C VAL A 151 9.24 -5.38 4.19
N GLN A 152 8.56 -5.22 5.33
CA GLN A 152 7.55 -4.18 5.50
C GLN A 152 7.61 -3.59 6.92
N GLU A 153 7.46 -2.27 7.03
CA GLU A 153 7.39 -1.57 8.33
C GLU A 153 5.99 -1.69 8.96
N CYS A 154 4.96 -1.87 8.15
CA CYS A 154 3.60 -2.02 8.64
C CYS A 154 3.41 -3.43 9.23
N LEU A 155 2.92 -3.49 10.48
CA LEU A 155 2.58 -4.76 11.16
C LEU A 155 1.18 -5.28 10.81
N TYR A 156 0.44 -4.66 9.90
CA TYR A 156 -0.87 -5.16 9.51
C TYR A 156 -0.75 -6.56 8.86
N PRO A 157 -1.65 -7.52 9.15
CA PRO A 157 -2.83 -7.42 10.02
C PRO A 157 -2.61 -7.69 11.51
N ALA A 158 -1.38 -8.04 11.94
CA ALA A 158 -1.05 -8.23 13.36
C ALA A 158 -1.27 -6.95 14.20
N CYS A 159 -1.13 -5.77 13.59
CA CYS A 159 -1.51 -4.48 14.16
C CYS A 159 -2.52 -3.77 13.25
N SER A 160 -3.71 -3.50 13.78
CA SER A 160 -4.81 -2.85 13.05
C SER A 160 -5.30 -1.55 13.72
N MET A 161 -4.56 -1.01 14.69
CA MET A 161 -4.97 0.15 15.50
C MET A 161 -5.42 1.37 14.69
N CYS A 162 -4.73 1.67 13.58
CA CYS A 162 -5.10 2.80 12.72
C CYS A 162 -6.45 2.61 12.01
N VAL A 163 -6.78 1.37 11.64
CA VAL A 163 -8.06 0.96 11.03
C VAL A 163 -9.14 0.97 12.10
N SER A 164 -8.90 0.32 13.25
CA SER A 164 -9.86 0.18 14.35
C SER A 164 -10.25 1.51 15.00
N ALA A 165 -9.31 2.46 15.08
CA ALA A 165 -9.57 3.76 15.70
C ALA A 165 -10.15 4.81 14.74
N CYS A 166 -10.22 4.51 13.45
CA CYS A 166 -10.72 5.47 12.45
C CYS A 166 -12.25 5.51 12.48
N PRO A 167 -12.87 6.66 12.83
CA PRO A 167 -14.33 6.77 12.99
C PRO A 167 -15.11 6.64 11.68
N VAL A 168 -14.42 6.71 10.54
CA VAL A 168 -14.99 6.65 9.19
C VAL A 168 -14.39 5.52 8.38
N ILE A 169 -13.89 4.47 9.04
CA ILE A 169 -13.24 3.34 8.36
C ILE A 169 -14.19 2.62 7.39
N ALA A 170 -15.49 2.58 7.71
CA ALA A 170 -16.53 2.03 6.84
C ALA A 170 -16.60 2.74 5.47
N ASN A 171 -16.14 4.00 5.38
CA ASN A 171 -16.07 4.75 4.14
C ASN A 171 -14.78 4.47 3.34
N GLY A 172 -13.96 3.50 3.77
CA GLY A 172 -12.72 3.11 3.08
C GLY A 172 -11.61 4.15 3.19
N VAL A 173 -11.60 4.99 4.22
CA VAL A 173 -10.61 6.08 4.35
C VAL A 173 -9.18 5.58 4.51
N ILE A 174 -9.01 4.44 5.18
CA ILE A 174 -7.72 3.74 5.27
C ILE A 174 -7.93 2.37 4.63
N THR A 175 -7.17 2.08 3.57
CA THR A 175 -7.12 0.77 2.95
C THR A 175 -5.75 0.14 3.17
N MET A 176 -5.69 -1.19 3.15
CA MET A 176 -4.46 -1.97 3.35
C MET A 176 -4.20 -2.84 2.12
N PRO A 177 -3.97 -2.26 0.93
CA PRO A 177 -3.72 -3.03 -0.28
C PRO A 177 -2.45 -3.88 -0.14
N ARG A 178 -2.49 -5.06 -0.78
CA ARG A 178 -1.30 -5.82 -1.15
C ARG A 178 -0.71 -5.17 -2.40
N LEU A 179 0.51 -4.65 -2.30
CA LEU A 179 1.26 -4.09 -3.41
C LEU A 179 1.69 -5.21 -4.38
N GLU A 180 2.13 -4.84 -5.59
CA GLU A 180 2.56 -5.81 -6.61
C GLU A 180 3.71 -6.70 -6.12
N ASP A 181 4.65 -6.12 -5.36
CA ASP A 181 5.76 -6.83 -4.72
C ASP A 181 5.35 -7.68 -3.49
N GLY A 182 4.07 -7.69 -3.15
CA GLY A 182 3.51 -8.49 -2.07
C GLY A 182 3.56 -7.85 -0.69
N ARG A 183 4.10 -6.64 -0.53
CA ARG A 183 4.02 -5.88 0.73
C ARG A 183 2.58 -5.48 1.03
N ILE A 184 2.20 -5.47 2.31
CA ILE A 184 0.98 -4.76 2.74
C ILE A 184 1.37 -3.35 3.19
N HIS A 185 0.75 -2.34 2.59
CA HIS A 185 1.09 -0.95 2.88
C HIS A 185 -0.17 -0.08 2.97
N PRO A 186 -0.30 0.78 4.00
CA PRO A 186 -1.51 1.59 4.16
C PRO A 186 -1.64 2.62 3.05
N LEU A 187 -2.86 2.84 2.59
CA LEU A 187 -3.23 3.94 1.69
C LEU A 187 -4.33 4.78 2.37
N ILE A 188 -4.21 6.11 2.29
CA ILE A 188 -5.16 7.02 2.95
C ILE A 188 -5.87 7.89 1.92
N HIS A 189 -7.20 7.79 1.90
CA HIS A 189 -8.07 8.60 1.05
C HIS A 189 -8.47 9.88 1.78
N HIS A 190 -7.73 10.97 1.53
CA HIS A 190 -7.90 12.24 2.22
C HIS A 190 -9.30 12.86 2.09
N GLY A 191 -10.01 12.61 0.98
CA GLY A 191 -11.34 13.18 0.72
C GLY A 191 -12.39 12.79 1.75
N GLY A 192 -12.27 11.61 2.38
CA GLY A 192 -13.18 11.15 3.44
C GLY A 192 -12.63 11.30 4.86
N CYS A 193 -11.42 11.82 5.03
CA CYS A 193 -10.74 11.85 6.33
C CYS A 193 -11.24 13.01 7.21
N PRO A 194 -11.77 12.74 8.43
CA PRO A 194 -12.21 13.78 9.37
C PRO A 194 -11.06 14.42 10.14
N ARG A 195 -9.81 13.99 9.88
CA ARG A 195 -8.58 14.57 10.47
C ARG A 195 -8.55 14.52 12.00
N SER A 196 -9.11 13.45 12.57
CA SER A 196 -9.08 13.22 14.02
C SER A 196 -7.68 12.94 14.58
N GLY A 197 -6.70 12.67 13.72
CA GLY A 197 -5.31 12.37 14.08
C GLY A 197 -5.07 11.04 14.79
N LYS A 198 -6.11 10.23 15.01
CA LYS A 198 -6.01 8.96 15.73
C LYS A 198 -5.06 7.96 15.06
N CYS A 199 -5.08 7.89 13.73
CA CYS A 199 -4.29 6.90 12.98
C CYS A 199 -2.77 7.07 13.15
N PHE A 200 -2.22 8.29 13.01
CA PHE A 200 -0.79 8.53 13.24
C PHE A 200 -0.43 8.56 14.73
N THR A 201 -1.35 8.99 15.61
CA THR A 201 -1.07 9.01 17.05
C THR A 201 -0.94 7.59 17.63
N LEU A 202 -1.68 6.63 17.08
CA LEU A 202 -1.68 5.23 17.52
C LEU A 202 -0.74 4.33 16.71
N CYS A 203 -0.15 4.81 15.62
CA CYS A 203 0.76 4.01 14.80
C CYS A 203 2.13 3.86 15.49
N LYS A 204 2.32 2.77 16.23
CA LYS A 204 3.59 2.48 16.92
C LYS A 204 4.76 2.22 15.98
N MET A 205 4.48 1.84 14.74
CA MET A 205 5.52 1.59 13.72
C MET A 205 5.97 2.85 12.98
N GLY A 206 5.33 4.01 13.21
CA GLY A 206 5.66 5.26 12.52
C GLY A 206 5.32 5.31 11.02
N VAL A 207 4.69 4.27 10.48
CA VAL A 207 4.33 4.18 9.04
C VAL A 207 3.29 5.24 8.64
N ILE A 208 2.38 5.58 9.55
CA ILE A 208 1.44 6.69 9.37
C ILE A 208 1.87 7.81 10.30
N TYR A 209 2.19 8.97 9.74
CA TYR A 209 2.77 10.10 10.46
C TYR A 209 1.93 11.37 10.33
N LYS A 210 2.21 12.34 11.20
CA LYS A 210 1.56 13.65 11.19
C LYS A 210 2.20 14.54 10.10
N THR A 211 1.42 15.07 9.16
CA THR A 211 1.89 15.99 8.12
C THR A 211 0.84 17.04 7.75
N ASP A 212 1.20 18.00 6.91
CA ASP A 212 0.27 18.93 6.27
C ASP A 212 -0.09 18.42 4.86
N LEU A 213 -1.34 18.64 4.39
CA LEU A 213 -1.84 18.03 3.13
C LEU A 213 -0.94 18.31 1.91
N ARG A 214 -0.33 19.50 1.87
CA ARG A 214 0.56 19.91 0.77
C ARG A 214 1.76 18.97 0.59
N LEU A 215 2.17 18.28 1.66
CA LEU A 215 3.24 17.29 1.68
C LEU A 215 2.72 15.84 1.62
N SER A 216 1.44 15.61 1.90
CA SER A 216 0.84 14.25 1.83
C SER A 216 0.36 13.86 0.44
N VAL A 217 0.06 14.84 -0.43
CA VAL A 217 -0.46 14.63 -1.79
C VAL A 217 0.65 14.54 -2.85
N LYS A 218 1.89 14.91 -2.51
CA LYS A 218 3.06 14.77 -3.39
C LYS A 218 4.06 13.76 -2.84
N PRO A 219 4.12 12.54 -3.38
CA PRO A 219 5.35 11.81 -3.47
C PRO A 219 5.95 12.08 -4.86
N ASP A 220 6.49 13.29 -5.09
CA ASP A 220 7.40 13.50 -6.24
C ASP A 220 8.70 12.67 -6.08
N PHE A 221 8.84 11.90 -4.98
CA PHE A 221 9.90 10.92 -4.74
C PHE A 221 9.55 9.48 -5.15
N LEU A 222 8.38 9.23 -5.75
CA LEU A 222 8.08 7.96 -6.43
C LEU A 222 8.42 7.99 -7.92
N ASP A 223 8.92 9.12 -8.45
CA ASP A 223 9.31 9.23 -9.84
C ASP A 223 10.82 9.48 -9.94
N LYS A 224 11.56 8.40 -10.27
CA LYS A 224 12.96 8.36 -10.71
C LYS A 224 14.04 8.51 -9.64
N GLY A 225 14.54 7.37 -9.17
CA GLY A 225 15.89 7.29 -8.61
C GLY A 225 16.17 5.99 -7.86
N ASN A 226 16.79 5.02 -8.54
CA ASN A 226 17.29 3.73 -8.05
C ASN A 226 16.28 2.60 -7.86
N GLU A 227 15.45 2.40 -8.88
CA GLU A 227 14.90 1.10 -9.22
C GLU A 227 16.02 0.16 -9.74
N ASP A 228 16.80 -0.42 -8.83
CA ASP A 228 17.64 -1.57 -9.14
C ASP A 228 16.78 -2.84 -8.98
N TRP A 229 15.89 -3.06 -9.97
CA TRP A 229 15.08 -4.27 -10.12
C TRP A 229 15.85 -5.43 -10.74
N SER A 230 17.19 -5.40 -10.75
CA SER A 230 18.05 -6.44 -11.35
C SER A 230 17.82 -7.84 -10.79
N TYR A 231 17.06 -7.98 -9.70
CA TYR A 231 16.61 -9.24 -9.16
C TYR A 231 15.45 -9.90 -9.94
N PHE A 232 14.57 -9.11 -10.59
CA PHE A 232 13.40 -9.61 -11.32
C PHE A 232 13.57 -9.64 -12.85
N ASP A 233 14.62 -9.01 -13.39
CA ASP A 233 14.80 -8.86 -14.85
C ASP A 233 15.55 -10.01 -15.55
N LYS A 234 15.91 -11.10 -14.87
CA LYS A 234 16.50 -12.28 -15.53
C LYS A 234 15.46 -13.36 -15.83
N ALA A 235 14.46 -12.99 -16.63
CA ALA A 235 13.54 -13.93 -17.27
C ALA A 235 13.13 -13.43 -18.66
N LYS A 236 14.12 -13.13 -19.52
CA LYS A 236 13.97 -13.31 -20.97
C LYS A 236 15.20 -14.06 -21.46
N GLY A 237 14.94 -15.24 -22.01
CA GLY A 237 15.95 -16.19 -22.42
C GLY A 237 16.85 -15.64 -23.52
N ASP A 238 18.13 -15.93 -23.37
CA ASP A 238 18.99 -16.22 -24.50
C ASP A 238 18.62 -17.64 -24.97
N GLU A 239 17.68 -17.72 -25.91
CA GLU A 239 17.64 -18.81 -26.88
C GLU A 239 18.19 -18.26 -28.21
N ASN A 240 19.27 -18.90 -28.66
CA ASN A 240 20.12 -18.68 -29.85
C ASN A 240 21.31 -17.73 -29.71
#